data_AF-X1GZW4-F1
#
_entry.id   AF-X1GZW4-F1
#
_cell.length_a   1.000
_cell.length_b   1.000
_cell.length_c   1.000
_cell.angle_alpha   90.00
_cell.angle_beta   90.00
_cell.angle_gamma   90.00
#
_symmetry.space_group_name_H-M   'P 1'
#
loop_
_entity.id
_entity.type
_entity.pdbx_description
1 polymer ?
#
loop_
_entity_poly.entity_id
_entity_poly.type
_entity_poly.pdbx_seq_one_letter_code
_entity_poly.pdbx_strand_id
1 'polypeptide(L)'
;VLVFDEVQCGIGRTGKLFAYQLFDIKPDVVSLAKGLGGGFPIGAMLATQSKADAFQPGDHASTFDGNPLACTAGKVVLKKLLYEGVLENVQQKGNYFKAKLIELQEKYEIIIDVRGHGLMLGIELNCSV
;
A
#
# COMPACT_ATOMS: atom_id res chain seq x y z
N VAL A 1 -0.71 -21.27 2.03
CA VAL A 1 0.14 -20.06 1.88
C VAL A 1 -0.79 -18.88 1.81
N LEU A 2 -0.67 -17.93 2.72
CA LEU A 2 -1.43 -16.68 2.71
C LEU A 2 -0.61 -15.60 2.00
N VAL A 3 -1.12 -15.13 0.87
CA VAL A 3 -0.46 -14.09 0.06
C VAL A 3 -1.29 -12.81 0.15
N PHE A 4 -0.66 -11.71 0.56
CA PHE A 4 -1.27 -10.39 0.51
C PHE A 4 -0.71 -9.59 -0.65
N ASP A 5 -1.61 -9.16 -1.55
CA ASP A 5 -1.28 -8.20 -2.59
C ASP A 5 -1.35 -6.79 -2.02
N GLU A 6 -0.17 -6.22 -1.78
CA GLU A 6 0.02 -4.89 -1.23
C GLU A 6 0.55 -3.90 -2.26
N VAL A 7 0.46 -4.24 -3.55
CA VAL A 7 0.91 -3.38 -4.64
C VAL A 7 0.21 -2.02 -4.59
N GLN A 8 -1.09 -1.99 -4.26
CA GLN A 8 -1.86 -0.74 -4.17
C GLN A 8 -1.91 -0.15 -2.75
N CYS A 9 -2.18 -0.98 -1.76
CA CYS A 9 -2.52 -0.55 -0.40
C CYS A 9 -1.31 -0.44 0.53
N GLY A 10 -0.18 -1.05 0.17
CA GLY A 10 1.06 -0.97 0.92
C GLY A 10 1.83 0.33 0.69
N ILE A 11 3.08 0.34 1.13
CA ILE A 11 4.01 1.47 1.00
C ILE A 11 3.39 2.76 1.56
N GLY A 12 2.77 2.66 2.73
CA GLY A 12 2.25 3.81 3.46
C GLY A 12 0.88 4.30 3.06
N ARG A 13 0.27 3.79 1.98
CA ARG A 13 -0.97 4.32 1.40
C ARG A 13 -2.14 4.37 2.39
N THR A 14 -2.26 3.36 3.24
CA THR A 14 -3.32 3.25 4.26
C THR A 14 -2.97 3.90 5.61
N GLY A 15 -1.81 4.57 5.70
CA GLY A 15 -1.28 5.15 6.94
C GLY A 15 -0.42 4.18 7.77
N LYS A 16 -0.30 2.92 7.35
CA LYS A 16 0.69 1.95 7.84
C LYS A 16 1.66 1.61 6.72
N LEU A 17 2.88 1.16 7.05
CA LEU A 17 3.85 0.76 6.01
C LEU A 17 3.27 -0.35 5.12
N PHE A 18 2.67 -1.36 5.74
CA PHE A 18 1.88 -2.39 5.09
C PHE A 18 0.44 -2.31 5.59
N ALA A 19 -0.52 -2.37 4.69
CA ALA A 19 -1.94 -2.34 5.00
C ALA A 19 -2.37 -3.52 5.88
N TYR A 20 -1.71 -4.68 5.76
CA TYR A 20 -2.02 -5.83 6.61
C TYR A 20 -1.85 -5.53 8.09
N GLN A 21 -1.01 -4.55 8.46
CA GLN A 21 -0.79 -4.13 9.85
C GLN A 21 -2.02 -3.46 10.48
N LEU A 22 -3.05 -3.14 9.69
CA LEU A 22 -4.36 -2.74 10.19
C LEU A 22 -5.16 -3.94 10.74
N PHE A 23 -4.75 -5.15 10.39
CA PHE A 23 -5.38 -6.40 10.77
C PHE A 23 -4.41 -7.21 11.63
N ASP A 24 -4.93 -8.01 12.55
CA ASP A 24 -4.10 -8.88 13.40
C ASP A 24 -3.78 -10.21 12.68
N ILE A 25 -3.27 -10.11 11.44
CA ILE A 25 -2.96 -11.25 10.57
C ILE A 25 -1.59 -11.04 9.93
N LYS A 26 -0.73 -12.07 10.01
CA LYS A 26 0.59 -12.08 9.37
C LYS A 26 0.54 -12.94 8.08
N PRO A 27 0.86 -12.39 6.91
CA PRO A 27 0.92 -13.15 5.67
C PRO A 27 2.20 -14.00 5.60
N ASP A 28 2.15 -15.06 4.79
CA ASP A 28 3.34 -15.82 4.41
C ASP A 28 4.16 -15.08 3.32
N VAL A 29 3.47 -14.37 2.43
CA VAL A 29 4.04 -13.65 1.27
C VAL A 29 3.34 -12.30 1.10
N VAL A 30 4.11 -11.27 0.72
CA VAL A 30 3.61 -9.93 0.40
C VAL A 30 4.18 -9.46 -0.94
N SER A 31 3.33 -9.03 -1.87
CA SER A 31 3.76 -8.37 -3.10
C SER A 31 3.68 -6.83 -2.98
N LEU A 32 4.70 -6.15 -3.51
CA LEU A 32 4.86 -4.69 -3.43
C LEU A 32 5.30 -4.16 -4.80
N ALA A 33 4.78 -2.99 -5.20
CA ALA A 33 5.29 -2.22 -6.34
C ALA A 33 4.78 -0.77 -6.21
N LYS A 34 4.35 -0.14 -7.31
CA LYS A 34 3.74 1.20 -7.37
C LYS A 34 4.46 2.23 -6.51
N GLY A 35 3.94 2.50 -5.31
CA GLY A 35 4.51 3.46 -4.37
C GLY A 35 5.96 3.17 -4.01
N LEU A 36 6.39 1.89 -4.05
CA LEU A 36 7.74 1.45 -3.71
C LEU A 36 8.81 2.21 -4.47
N GLY A 37 8.63 2.45 -5.77
CA GLY A 37 9.62 3.13 -6.59
C GLY A 37 9.46 4.64 -6.67
N GLY A 38 8.45 5.22 -6.00
CA GLY A 38 8.19 6.66 -6.06
C GLY A 38 7.99 7.18 -7.49
N GLY A 39 7.47 6.34 -8.39
CA GLY A 39 7.32 6.64 -9.82
C GLY A 39 8.29 5.89 -10.74
N PHE A 40 9.39 5.33 -10.22
CA PHE A 40 10.28 4.46 -11.00
C PHE A 40 9.82 2.98 -10.95
N PRO A 41 9.97 2.19 -12.02
CA PRO A 41 9.56 0.79 -12.03
C PRO A 41 10.38 -0.07 -11.04
N ILE A 42 9.68 -0.67 -10.06
CA ILE A 42 10.22 -1.67 -9.15
C ILE A 42 9.07 -2.52 -8.60
N GLY A 43 9.30 -3.82 -8.49
CA GLY A 43 8.47 -4.77 -7.75
C GLY A 43 9.30 -5.49 -6.70
N ALA A 44 8.65 -5.99 -5.66
CA ALA A 44 9.26 -6.86 -4.66
C ALA A 44 8.26 -7.90 -4.18
N MET A 45 8.75 -9.10 -3.90
CA MET A 45 8.02 -10.15 -3.21
C MET A 45 8.77 -10.47 -1.92
N LEU A 46 8.12 -10.25 -0.78
CA LEU A 46 8.62 -10.66 0.52
C LEU A 46 8.01 -12.01 0.86
N ALA A 47 8.79 -12.93 1.40
CA ALA A 47 8.31 -14.23 1.85
C ALA A 47 8.94 -14.58 3.21
N THR A 48 8.20 -15.31 4.05
CA THR A 48 8.81 -15.94 5.22
C THR A 48 9.85 -16.99 4.77
N GLN A 49 10.87 -17.25 5.59
CA GLN A 49 11.93 -18.20 5.25
C GLN A 49 11.35 -19.56 4.79
N SER A 50 10.39 -20.10 5.55
CA SER A 50 9.75 -21.38 5.25
C SER A 50 9.07 -21.45 3.87
N LYS A 51 8.69 -20.31 3.28
CA LYS A 51 8.14 -20.26 1.91
C LYS A 51 9.22 -19.92 0.89
N ALA A 52 10.20 -19.11 1.25
CA ALA A 52 11.34 -18.81 0.39
C ALA A 52 12.17 -20.07 0.07
N ASP A 53 12.25 -21.02 1.00
CA ASP A 53 12.95 -22.31 0.84
C ASP A 53 12.36 -23.20 -0.27
N ALA A 54 11.18 -22.86 -0.80
CA ALA A 54 10.61 -23.52 -1.97
C ALA A 54 11.37 -23.20 -3.27
N PHE A 55 12.13 -22.10 -3.32
CA PHE A 55 12.98 -21.75 -4.45
C PHE A 55 14.40 -22.28 -4.27
N GLN A 56 14.97 -22.80 -5.36
CA GLN A 56 16.39 -23.08 -5.50
C GLN A 56 17.07 -22.00 -6.34
N PRO A 57 18.41 -21.86 -6.26
CA PRO A 57 19.16 -20.95 -7.12
C PRO A 57 18.84 -21.19 -8.61
N GLY A 58 18.27 -20.18 -9.27
CA GLY A 58 17.91 -20.22 -10.69
C GLY A 58 16.42 -20.40 -11.00
N ASP A 59 15.58 -20.79 -10.03
CA ASP A 59 14.14 -20.98 -10.25
C ASP A 59 13.39 -19.68 -10.56
N HIS A 60 13.88 -18.56 -10.03
CA HIS A 60 13.32 -17.24 -10.24
C HIS A 60 14.44 -16.23 -10.51
N ALA A 61 14.37 -15.58 -11.66
CA ALA A 61 15.33 -14.56 -12.07
C ALA A 61 14.66 -13.58 -13.04
N SER A 62 15.19 -12.36 -13.08
CA SER A 62 14.83 -11.36 -14.08
C SER A 62 16.05 -10.47 -14.36
N THR A 63 16.23 -10.09 -15.62
CA THR A 63 17.40 -9.34 -16.10
C THR A 63 17.58 -8.00 -15.39
N PHE A 64 16.48 -7.37 -14.97
CA PHE A 64 16.48 -6.02 -14.38
C PHE A 64 16.14 -6.01 -12.88
N ASP A 65 15.95 -7.19 -12.28
CA ASP A 65 15.64 -7.29 -10.86
C ASP A 65 16.80 -6.80 -10.00
N GLY A 66 16.46 -6.10 -8.92
CA GLY A 66 17.46 -5.56 -7.99
C GLY A 66 18.38 -4.50 -8.61
N ASN A 67 18.01 -3.88 -9.73
CA ASN A 67 18.88 -2.88 -10.36
C ASN A 67 19.14 -1.69 -9.39
N PRO A 68 20.38 -1.16 -9.34
CA PRO A 68 20.75 -0.16 -8.33
C PRO A 68 19.93 1.13 -8.37
N LEU A 69 19.45 1.55 -9.55
CA LEU A 69 18.64 2.76 -9.71
C LEU A 69 17.27 2.60 -9.04
N ALA A 70 16.57 1.52 -9.36
CA ALA A 70 15.28 1.17 -8.75
C ALA A 70 15.41 0.99 -7.23
N CYS A 71 16.43 0.25 -6.78
CA CYS A 71 16.68 0.05 -5.35
C CYS A 71 17.01 1.36 -4.61
N THR A 72 17.72 2.29 -5.25
CA THR A 72 18.01 3.61 -4.67
C THR A 72 16.73 4.43 -4.53
N ALA A 73 15.87 4.46 -5.56
CA ALA A 73 14.57 5.11 -5.49
C ALA A 73 13.72 4.53 -4.34
N GLY A 74 13.62 3.19 -4.26
CA GLY A 74 12.89 2.52 -3.18
C GLY A 74 13.45 2.78 -1.79
N LYS A 75 14.77 2.82 -1.64
CA LYS A 75 15.42 3.17 -0.36
C LYS A 75 15.06 4.59 0.09
N VAL A 76 15.01 5.56 -0.82
CA VAL A 76 14.61 6.93 -0.51
C VAL A 76 13.13 6.99 -0.09
N VAL A 77 12.24 6.30 -0.82
CA VAL A 77 10.82 6.21 -0.47
C VAL A 77 10.64 5.63 0.94
N LEU A 78 11.27 4.50 1.23
CA LEU A 78 11.18 3.85 2.54
C LEU A 78 11.75 4.72 3.66
N LYS A 79 12.87 5.42 3.41
CA LYS A 79 13.43 6.38 4.38
C LYS A 79 12.42 7.48 4.71
N LYS A 80 11.77 8.04 3.69
CA LYS A 80 10.75 9.08 3.88
C LYS A 80 9.56 8.60 4.68
N LEU A 81 9.07 7.40 4.38
CA LEU A 81 7.96 6.77 5.10
C LEU A 81 8.28 6.48 6.56
N LEU A 82 9.46 5.90 6.82
CA LEU A 82 9.82 5.40 8.15
C LEU A 82 10.37 6.49 9.09
N TYR A 83 11.00 7.53 8.56
CA TYR A 83 11.81 8.45 9.36
C TYR A 83 11.55 9.94 9.10
N GLU A 84 10.81 10.32 8.06
CA GLU A 84 10.59 11.73 7.70
C GLU A 84 9.11 12.17 7.83
N GLY A 85 8.32 11.47 8.67
CA GLY A 85 6.97 11.91 9.05
C GLY A 85 5.87 11.68 8.00
N VAL A 86 6.17 10.97 6.91
CA VAL A 86 5.21 10.81 5.80
C VAL A 86 4.03 9.94 6.22
N LEU A 87 4.22 8.88 7.01
CA LEU A 87 3.12 8.02 7.47
C LEU A 87 2.16 8.79 8.39
N GLU A 88 2.68 9.60 9.31
CA GLU A 88 1.90 10.45 10.20
C GLU A 88 1.07 11.45 9.39
N ASN A 89 1.68 12.06 8.37
CA ASN A 89 0.96 12.97 7.48
C ASN A 89 -0.13 12.25 6.68
N VAL A 90 0.09 11.01 6.19
CA VAL A 90 -0.95 10.21 5.53
C VAL A 90 -2.12 9.95 6.47
N GLN A 91 -1.87 9.62 7.73
CA GLN A 91 -2.94 9.41 8.72
C GLN A 91 -3.70 10.71 8.99
N GLN A 92 -3.00 11.82 9.25
CA GLN A 92 -3.63 13.12 9.54
C GLN A 92 -4.48 13.62 8.37
N LYS A 93 -3.90 13.64 7.16
CA LYS A 93 -4.60 14.09 5.95
C LYS A 93 -5.69 13.12 5.54
N GLY A 94 -5.49 11.82 5.72
CA GLY A 94 -6.50 10.79 5.48
C GLY A 94 -7.73 10.97 6.35
N ASN A 95 -7.55 11.16 7.66
CA ASN A 95 -8.66 11.41 8.59
C ASN A 95 -9.40 12.70 8.25
N TYR A 96 -8.67 13.78 7.95
CA TYR A 96 -9.28 15.04 7.49
C TYR A 96 -10.10 14.84 6.21
N PHE A 97 -9.53 14.17 5.20
CA PHE A 97 -10.20 13.97 3.92
C PHE A 97 -11.45 13.10 4.09
N LYS A 98 -11.36 12.01 4.85
CA LYS A 98 -12.52 11.14 5.13
C LYS A 98 -13.63 11.89 5.86
N ALA A 99 -13.30 12.72 6.85
CA ALA A 99 -14.29 13.54 7.56
C ALA A 99 -15.02 14.49 6.59
N LYS A 100 -14.30 15.14 5.67
CA LYS A 100 -14.92 16.00 4.65
C LYS A 100 -15.80 15.26 3.67
N LEU A 101 -15.47 14.01 3.33
CA LEU A 101 -16.33 13.17 2.50
C LEU A 101 -17.61 12.74 3.25
N ILE A 102 -17.52 12.47 4.56
CA ILE A 102 -18.69 12.16 5.40
C ILE A 102 -19.61 13.38 5.53
N GLU A 103 -19.08 14.58 5.72
CA GLU A 103 -19.89 15.83 5.70
C GLU A 103 -20.67 15.98 4.38
N LEU A 104 -20.07 15.59 3.25
CA LEU A 104 -20.78 15.58 1.96
C LEU A 104 -21.86 14.50 1.92
N GLN A 105 -21.58 13.30 2.45
CA GLN A 105 -22.54 12.21 2.52
C GLN A 105 -23.80 12.59 3.31
N GLU A 106 -23.64 13.29 4.43
CA GLU A 106 -24.77 13.81 5.22
C GLU A 106 -25.63 14.83 4.46
N LYS A 107 -25.06 15.51 3.47
CA LYS A 107 -25.73 16.55 2.68
C LYS A 107 -26.39 16.03 1.41
N TYR A 108 -25.88 14.95 0.82
CA TYR A 108 -26.30 14.48 -0.49
C TYR A 108 -26.67 12.99 -0.45
N GLU A 109 -27.96 12.68 -0.59
CA GLU A 109 -28.52 11.31 -0.56
C GLU A 109 -27.95 10.39 -1.66
N ILE A 110 -27.38 10.96 -2.73
CA ILE A 110 -26.71 10.19 -3.79
C ILE A 110 -25.47 9.44 -3.27
N ILE A 111 -24.86 9.91 -2.17
CA ILE A 111 -23.67 9.29 -1.60
C ILE A 111 -24.10 8.19 -0.63
N ILE A 112 -23.85 6.93 -1.00
CA ILE A 112 -24.30 5.78 -0.23
C ILE A 112 -23.26 5.26 0.76
N ASP A 113 -21.98 5.45 0.49
CA ASP A 113 -20.92 5.05 1.40
C ASP A 113 -19.64 5.88 1.24
N VAL A 114 -18.93 6.06 2.37
CA VAL A 114 -17.60 6.68 2.45
C VAL A 114 -16.71 5.76 3.28
N ARG A 115 -15.75 5.11 2.62
CA ARG A 115 -14.93 4.05 3.22
C ARG A 115 -13.44 4.20 2.93
N GLY A 116 -12.64 3.43 3.67
CA GLY A 116 -11.20 3.35 3.48
C GLY A 116 -10.36 3.85 4.66
N HIS A 117 -9.04 3.80 4.47
CA HIS A 117 -8.00 4.08 5.48
C HIS A 117 -6.90 4.96 4.89
N GLY A 118 -6.31 5.84 5.72
CA GLY A 118 -5.26 6.76 5.27
C GLY A 118 -5.70 7.56 4.04
N LEU A 119 -4.90 7.54 2.99
CA LEU A 119 -5.21 8.19 1.70
C LEU A 119 -5.65 7.18 0.64
N MET A 120 -6.24 6.06 1.05
CA MET A 120 -6.99 5.13 0.21
C MET A 120 -8.45 5.18 0.63
N LEU A 121 -9.15 6.18 0.09
CA LEU A 121 -10.54 6.48 0.38
C LEU A 121 -11.39 6.25 -0.87
N GLY A 122 -12.60 5.77 -0.67
CA GLY A 122 -13.60 5.57 -1.72
C GLY A 122 -14.91 6.22 -1.31
N ILE A 123 -15.58 6.78 -2.31
CA ILE A 123 -16.96 7.28 -2.22
C ILE A 123 -17.80 6.47 -3.19
N GLU A 124 -18.93 5.98 -2.74
CA GLU A 124 -19.88 5.24 -3.57
C GLU A 124 -21.13 6.07 -3.80
N LEU A 125 -21.57 6.10 -5.06
CA LEU A 125 -22.67 6.91 -5.53
C LEU A 125 -23.79 6.01 -6.06
N ASN A 126 -25.03 6.30 -5.69
CA ASN A 126 -26.19 5.70 -6.32
C ASN A 126 -26.49 6.43 -7.63
N CYS A 127 -25.96 5.92 -8.74
CA CYS A 127 -26.17 6.48 -10.08
C CYS A 127 -27.43 5.95 -10.78
N SER A 128 -28.35 5.30 -10.04
CA SER A 128 -29.61 4.82 -10.61
C SER A 128 -30.47 6.04 -10.97
N VAL A 129 -30.67 6.25 -12.27
CA VAL A 129 -31.53 7.31 -12.84
C VAL A 129 -33.00 6.95 -12.68
#